data_AF-A0A656GML2-F1
#
_entry.id   AF-A0A656GML2-F1
#
_cell.length_a   1.000
_cell.length_b   1.000
_cell.length_c   1.000
_cell.angle_alpha   90.00
_cell.angle_beta   90.00
_cell.angle_gamma   90.00
#
_symmetry.space_group_name_H-M   'P 1'
#
loop_
_entity.id
_entity.type
_entity.pdbx_description
1 polymer ?
#
loop_
_entity_poly.entity_id
_entity_poly.type
_entity_poly.pdbx_seq_one_letter_code
_entity_poly.pdbx_strand_id
1 'polypeptide(L)'
;MGLKDLIRKPENVSPSSEANDEAALAFISAAPVSATPEPKRKRKKAPTFVRTTFSLSKDVNRQIDKISLLPRTFRISRSDVIRAGIMALQELDKADLLALLEKASNAEPITDFMEDE
;
A
#
# COMPACT_ATOMS: atom_id res chain seq x y z
N MET A 1 68.55 -42.27 23.42
CA MET A 1 68.30 -40.88 22.95
C MET A 1 66.90 -40.50 23.42
N GLY A 2 66.79 -39.62 24.42
CA GLY A 2 65.57 -39.41 25.21
C GLY A 2 64.64 -38.33 24.66
N LEU A 3 63.33 -38.53 24.81
CA LEU A 3 62.29 -37.50 24.61
C LEU A 3 62.28 -36.52 25.78
N LYS A 4 63.05 -35.43 25.71
CA LYS A 4 63.13 -34.45 26.82
C LYS A 4 62.55 -33.07 26.57
N ASP A 5 61.94 -32.79 25.41
CA ASP A 5 61.43 -31.43 25.12
C ASP A 5 59.96 -31.41 24.70
N LEU A 6 59.07 -32.03 25.50
CA LEU A 6 57.64 -31.69 25.46
C LEU A 6 57.42 -30.45 26.34
N ILE A 7 57.41 -29.27 25.71
CA ILE A 7 56.97 -28.02 26.32
C ILE A 7 55.51 -28.20 26.76
N ARG A 8 55.27 -28.17 28.08
CA ARG A 8 53.91 -28.15 28.65
C ARG A 8 53.17 -26.95 28.08
N LYS A 9 52.03 -27.21 27.44
CA LYS A 9 51.07 -26.18 27.07
C LYS A 9 50.67 -25.41 28.34
N PRO A 10 50.68 -24.07 28.36
CA PRO A 10 50.23 -23.34 29.54
C PRO A 10 48.78 -23.72 29.83
N GLU A 11 48.51 -24.08 31.09
CA GLU A 11 47.17 -24.34 31.56
C GLU A 11 46.29 -23.15 31.20
N ASN A 12 45.23 -23.43 30.45
CA ASN A 12 44.20 -22.44 30.20
C ASN A 12 43.50 -22.26 31.54
N VAL A 13 43.88 -21.23 32.30
CA VAL A 13 43.21 -20.84 33.53
C VAL A 13 41.80 -20.40 33.11
N SER A 14 40.86 -21.34 33.12
CA SER A 14 39.45 -21.00 32.96
C SER A 14 39.09 -20.10 34.14
N PRO A 15 38.70 -18.83 33.91
CA PRO A 15 38.23 -17.98 35.00
C PRO A 15 37.10 -18.70 35.75
N SER A 16 37.10 -18.59 37.09
CA SER A 16 36.07 -19.18 37.95
C SER A 16 34.68 -18.70 37.49
N SER A 17 33.65 -19.52 37.71
CA SER A 17 32.27 -19.17 37.32
C SER A 17 31.84 -17.80 37.84
N GLU A 18 32.26 -17.46 39.06
CA GLU A 18 31.98 -16.17 39.71
C GLU A 18 32.58 -14.97 38.95
N ALA A 19 33.79 -15.11 38.40
CA ALA A 19 34.42 -14.05 37.60
C ALA A 19 33.73 -13.87 36.24
N ASN A 20 33.16 -14.94 35.67
CA ASN A 20 32.36 -14.87 34.46
C ASN A 20 31.00 -14.22 34.72
N ASP A 21 30.39 -14.50 35.88
CA ASP A 21 29.12 -13.90 36.28
C ASP A 21 29.27 -12.40 36.53
N GLU A 22 30.37 -11.97 37.16
CA GLU A 22 30.67 -10.55 37.38
C GLU A 22 30.93 -9.81 36.06
N ALA A 23 31.67 -10.44 35.14
CA ALA A 23 31.89 -9.90 33.80
C ALA A 23 30.59 -9.81 32.98
N ALA A 24 29.69 -10.79 33.12
CA ALA A 24 28.39 -10.79 32.46
C ALA A 24 27.49 -9.66 32.99
N LEU A 25 27.48 -9.41 34.31
CA LEU A 25 26.73 -8.31 34.92
C LEU A 25 27.28 -6.94 34.50
N ALA A 26 28.60 -6.79 34.45
CA ALA A 26 29.23 -5.57 33.94
C ALA A 26 28.88 -5.32 32.46
N PHE A 27 28.84 -6.38 31.65
CA PHE A 27 28.46 -6.28 30.24
C PHE A 27 26.98 -5.89 30.04
N ILE A 28 26.07 -6.51 30.80
CA ILE A 28 24.62 -6.21 30.74
C ILE A 28 24.35 -4.76 31.17
N SER A 29 25.05 -4.27 32.20
CA SER A 29 24.86 -2.90 32.72
C SER A 29 25.49 -1.82 31.84
N ALA A 30 26.54 -2.13 31.09
CA ALA A 30 27.19 -1.20 30.17
C ALA A 30 26.42 -1.04 28.84
N ALA A 31 25.42 -1.88 28.55
CA ALA A 31 24.64 -1.78 27.33
C ALA A 31 23.70 -0.55 27.39
N PRO A 32 23.79 0.38 26.42
CA PRO A 32 22.89 1.53 26.38
C PRO A 32 21.47 1.05 26.08
N VAL A 33 20.59 1.11 27.10
CA VAL A 33 19.17 0.80 26.95
C VAL A 33 18.49 1.96 26.22
N SER A 34 18.71 2.08 24.91
CA SER A 34 17.86 2.94 24.09
C SER A 34 16.57 2.18 23.82
N ALA A 35 15.55 2.43 24.63
CA ALA A 35 14.19 2.00 24.30
C ALA A 35 13.84 2.60 22.94
N THR A 36 13.72 1.75 21.92
CA THR A 36 13.14 2.15 20.64
C THR A 36 11.78 2.77 20.93
N PRO A 37 11.54 4.04 20.57
CA PRO A 37 10.27 4.68 20.87
C PRO A 37 9.17 3.85 20.22
N GLU A 38 8.17 3.46 21.02
CA GLU A 38 7.04 2.69 20.52
C GLU A 38 6.47 3.36 19.26
N PRO A 39 6.21 2.60 18.18
CA PRO A 39 5.68 3.17 16.96
C PRO A 39 4.32 3.80 17.27
N LYS A 40 4.27 5.14 17.36
CA LYS A 40 3.03 5.90 17.55
C LYS A 40 2.05 5.46 16.46
N ARG A 41 1.00 4.73 16.87
CA ARG A 41 -0.07 4.27 15.97
C ARG A 41 -0.67 5.51 15.29
N LYS A 42 -0.33 5.73 14.02
CA LYS A 42 -0.94 6.79 13.22
C LYS A 42 -2.44 6.53 13.18
N ARG A 43 -3.23 7.43 13.76
CA ARG A 43 -4.70 7.35 13.70
C ARG A 43 -5.11 7.24 12.23
N LYS A 44 -5.85 6.19 11.88
CA LYS A 44 -6.39 6.01 10.54
C LYS A 44 -7.33 7.18 10.26
N LYS A 45 -6.98 8.06 9.31
CA LYS A 45 -7.88 9.13 8.85
C LYS A 45 -9.12 8.47 8.26
N ALA A 46 -10.29 9.03 8.57
CA ALA A 46 -11.53 8.61 7.94
C ALA A 46 -11.41 8.76 6.41
N PRO A 47 -11.97 7.83 5.63
CA PRO A 47 -11.91 7.90 4.18
C PRO A 47 -12.69 9.13 3.69
N THR A 48 -12.04 10.00 2.91
CA THR A 48 -12.68 11.18 2.31
C THR A 48 -13.73 10.81 1.25
N PHE A 49 -13.61 9.63 0.65
CA PHE A 49 -14.47 9.19 -0.45
C PHE A 49 -15.04 7.81 -0.20
N VAL A 50 -16.31 7.62 -0.55
CA VAL A 50 -16.97 6.32 -0.62
C VAL A 50 -16.61 5.66 -1.94
N ARG A 51 -16.19 4.39 -1.90
CA ARG A 51 -15.87 3.62 -3.10
C ARG A 51 -17.15 2.98 -3.64
N THR A 52 -17.42 3.18 -4.91
CA THR A 52 -18.58 2.62 -5.60
C THR A 52 -18.10 1.79 -6.79
N THR A 53 -18.74 0.64 -7.00
CA THR A 53 -18.48 -0.26 -8.13
C THR A 53 -19.72 -0.32 -9.01
N PHE A 54 -19.53 -0.18 -10.32
CA PHE A 54 -20.59 -0.30 -11.32
C PHE A 54 -20.02 -0.90 -12.60
N SER A 55 -20.87 -1.57 -13.37
CA SER A 55 -20.53 -2.12 -14.67
C SER A 55 -20.73 -1.07 -15.76
N LEU A 56 -19.83 -1.07 -16.73
CA LEU A 56 -19.87 -0.23 -17.92
C LEU A 56 -19.49 -1.07 -19.13
N SER A 57 -19.99 -0.71 -20.32
CA SER A 57 -19.50 -1.30 -21.57
C SER A 57 -18.01 -0.98 -21.77
N LYS A 58 -17.33 -1.81 -22.57
CA LYS A 58 -15.90 -1.63 -22.91
C LYS A 58 -15.67 -0.26 -23.58
N ASP A 59 -16.61 0.18 -24.42
CA ASP A 59 -16.52 1.45 -25.12
C ASP A 59 -16.60 2.66 -24.19
N VAL A 60 -17.54 2.65 -23.23
CA VAL A 60 -17.67 3.74 -22.25
C VAL A 60 -16.41 3.81 -21.37
N ASN A 61 -15.87 2.67 -20.94
CA ASN A 61 -14.61 2.63 -20.20
C ASN A 61 -13.46 3.26 -21.00
N ARG A 62 -13.34 2.94 -22.29
CA ARG A 62 -12.32 3.51 -23.18
C ARG A 62 -12.51 5.02 -23.39
N GLN A 63 -13.76 5.50 -23.43
CA GLN A 63 -14.04 6.93 -23.51
C GLN A 63 -13.62 7.67 -22.24
N ILE A 64 -13.89 7.12 -21.05
CA ILE A 64 -13.44 7.69 -19.78
C ILE A 64 -11.91 7.80 -19.76
N ASP A 65 -11.20 6.77 -20.21
CA ASP A 65 -9.74 6.78 -20.30
C ASP A 65 -9.22 7.86 -21.24
N LYS A 66 -9.80 8.00 -22.43
CA LYS A 66 -9.45 9.07 -23.37
C LYS A 66 -9.61 10.46 -22.75
N ILE A 67 -10.72 10.71 -22.06
CA ILE A 67 -11.00 11.99 -21.41
C ILE A 67 -9.99 12.26 -20.29
N SER A 68 -9.63 11.24 -19.49
CA SER A 68 -8.63 11.39 -18.43
C SER A 68 -7.24 11.79 -18.91
N LEU A 69 -6.91 11.49 -20.18
CA LEU A 69 -5.64 11.81 -20.82
C LEU A 69 -5.64 13.16 -21.57
N LEU A 70 -6.81 13.80 -21.68
CA LEU A 70 -6.99 15.05 -22.42
C LEU A 70 -6.22 16.25 -21.80
N PRO A 71 -6.24 16.47 -20.48
CA PRO A 71 -5.53 17.58 -19.87
C PRO A 71 -4.02 17.35 -19.93
N ARG A 72 -3.29 18.33 -20.47
CA ARG A 72 -1.82 18.28 -20.55
C ARG A 72 -1.12 18.88 -19.34
N THR A 73 -1.84 19.65 -18.53
CA THR A 73 -1.29 20.49 -17.45
C THR A 73 -1.41 19.87 -16.07
N PHE A 74 -2.39 18.98 -15.87
CA PHE A 74 -2.61 18.32 -14.59
C PHE A 74 -3.13 16.91 -14.78
N ARG A 75 -2.95 16.08 -13.76
CA ARG A 75 -3.39 14.69 -13.75
C ARG A 75 -4.83 14.59 -13.29
N ILE A 76 -5.66 13.88 -14.05
CA ILE A 76 -7.05 13.58 -13.71
C ILE A 76 -7.21 12.08 -13.48
N SER A 77 -7.96 11.68 -12.46
CA SER A 77 -8.36 10.29 -12.25
C SER A 77 -9.68 9.97 -12.94
N ARG A 78 -9.97 8.68 -13.17
CA ARG A 78 -11.29 8.25 -13.69
C ARG A 78 -12.45 8.76 -12.82
N SER A 79 -12.27 8.80 -11.50
CA SER A 79 -13.27 9.33 -10.58
C SER A 79 -13.51 10.84 -10.76
N ASP A 80 -12.50 11.61 -11.14
CA ASP A 80 -12.65 13.03 -11.45
C ASP A 80 -13.46 13.23 -12.74
N VAL A 81 -13.23 12.41 -13.77
CA VAL A 81 -14.01 12.44 -15.02
C VAL A 81 -15.49 12.18 -14.72
N ILE A 82 -15.80 11.20 -13.89
CA ILE A 82 -17.18 10.89 -13.49
C ILE A 82 -17.79 12.06 -12.72
N ARG A 83 -17.05 12.66 -11.77
CA ARG A 83 -17.52 13.86 -11.04
C ARG A 83 -17.81 15.02 -11.98
N ALA A 84 -16.93 15.30 -12.94
CA ALA A 84 -17.14 16.34 -13.94
C ALA A 84 -18.37 16.06 -14.81
N GLY A 85 -18.59 14.79 -15.18
CA GLY A 85 -19.80 14.37 -15.89
C GLY A 85 -21.08 14.63 -15.08
N ILE A 86 -21.08 14.34 -13.78
CA ILE A 86 -22.22 14.63 -12.90
C ILE A 86 -22.45 16.15 -12.79
N MET A 87 -21.40 16.94 -12.65
CA MET A 87 -21.51 18.41 -12.62
C MET A 87 -22.15 18.94 -13.91
N ALA A 88 -21.72 18.44 -15.07
CA ALA A 88 -22.32 18.82 -16.35
C ALA A 88 -23.80 18.42 -16.45
N LEU A 89 -24.18 17.24 -15.94
CA LEU A 89 -25.59 16.82 -15.91
C LEU A 89 -26.46 17.69 -14.99
N GLN A 90 -25.89 18.29 -13.95
CA GLN A 90 -26.61 19.20 -13.05
C GLN A 90 -26.88 20.58 -13.66
N GLU A 91 -26.12 20.96 -14.68
CA GLU A 91 -26.31 22.22 -15.42
C GLU A 91 -27.41 22.13 -16.48
N LEU A 92 -27.87 20.92 -16.83
CA LEU A 92 -28.92 20.71 -17.81
C LEU A 92 -30.32 21.00 -17.26
N ASP A 93 -31.19 21.50 -18.13
CA ASP A 93 -32.61 21.60 -17.83
C ASP A 93 -33.24 20.23 -17.62
N LYS A 94 -34.29 20.18 -16.79
CA LYS A 94 -34.94 18.93 -16.40
C LYS A 94 -35.43 18.11 -17.60
N ALA A 95 -35.94 18.77 -18.65
CA ALA A 95 -36.42 18.10 -19.84
C ALA A 95 -35.27 17.40 -20.61
N ASP A 96 -34.14 18.09 -20.77
CA ASP A 96 -32.97 17.57 -21.48
C ASP A 96 -32.30 16.45 -20.69
N LEU A 97 -32.22 16.59 -19.36
CA LEU A 97 -31.69 15.54 -18.49
C LEU A 97 -32.52 14.25 -18.62
N LEU A 98 -33.85 14.35 -18.62
CA LEU A 98 -34.72 13.18 -18.79
C LEU A 98 -34.55 12.52 -20.16
N ALA A 99 -34.49 13.31 -21.23
CA ALA A 99 -34.27 12.79 -22.58
C ALA A 99 -32.90 12.11 -22.72
N LEU A 100 -31.87 12.63 -22.05
CA LEU A 100 -30.54 12.03 -22.04
C LEU A 100 -30.51 10.72 -21.25
N LEU A 101 -31.18 10.67 -20.10
CA LEU A 101 -31.30 9.46 -19.28
C LEU A 101 -32.06 8.35 -20.00
N GLU A 102 -33.12 8.67 -20.73
CA GLU A 102 -33.88 7.69 -21.53
C GLU A 102 -33.01 7.07 -22.63
N LYS A 103 -32.18 7.88 -23.31
CA LYS A 103 -31.21 7.37 -24.28
C LYS A 103 -30.16 6.47 -23.63
N ALA A 104 -29.67 6.87 -22.45
CA ALA A 104 -28.66 6.10 -21.72
C ALA A 104 -29.21 4.77 -21.18
N SER A 105 -30.48 4.71 -20.75
CA SER A 105 -31.10 3.47 -20.26
C SER A 105 -31.37 2.46 -21.38
N ASN A 106 -31.58 2.95 -22.60
CA ASN A 106 -31.86 2.12 -23.77
C ASN A 106 -30.58 1.66 -24.50
N ALA A 107 -29.40 2.15 -24.10
CA ALA A 107 -28.13 1.68 -24.65
C ALA A 107 -27.89 0.23 -24.23
N GLU A 108 -27.62 -0.63 -25.23
CA GLU A 108 -27.74 -2.09 -25.17
C GLU A 108 -27.07 -2.77 -23.95
N PRO A 109 -27.69 -3.84 -23.40
CA PRO A 109 -27.04 -4.69 -22.41
C PRO A 109 -25.80 -5.36 -23.02
N ILE A 110 -24.76 -5.56 -22.21
CA ILE A 110 -23.51 -6.24 -22.61
C ILE A 110 -23.85 -7.69 -23.01
N THR A 111 -24.05 -7.95 -24.29
CA THR A 111 -24.22 -9.30 -24.86
C THR A 111 -22.93 -9.77 -25.51
N ASP A 112 -21.82 -9.77 -24.77
CA ASP A 112 -20.59 -10.46 -25.19
C ASP A 112 -20.15 -11.41 -24.08
N PHE A 113 -20.95 -12.46 -23.88
CA PHE A 113 -20.45 -13.75 -23.41
C PHE A 113 -20.07 -14.56 -24.64
N MET A 114 -19.03 -14.14 -25.36
CA MET A 114 -18.31 -15.05 -26.25
C MET A 114 -17.05 -15.44 -25.49
N GLU A 115 -17.14 -16.61 -24.88
CA GLU A 115 -16.02 -17.44 -24.44
C GLU A 115 -15.10 -17.63 -25.64
N ASP A 116 -13.93 -17.00 -25.63
CA ASP A 116 -12.81 -17.46 -26.43
C ASP A 116 -11.79 -18.04 -25.45
N GLU A 117 -11.62 -19.37 -25.55
CA GLU A 117 -10.69 -20.24 -24.82
C GLU A 117 -9.22 -19.79 -24.89
#